data_AF-A0A2G9ZPQ3-F1
#
_entry.id   AF-A0A2G9ZPQ3-F1
#
_cell.length_a   1.000
_cell.length_b   1.000
_cell.length_c   1.000
_cell.angle_alpha   90.00
_cell.angle_beta   90.00
_cell.angle_gamma   90.00
#
_symmetry.space_group_name_H-M   'P 1'
#
loop_
_entity.id
_entity.type
_entity.pdbx_description
1 polymer ?
#
loop_
_entity_poly.entity_id
_entity_poly.type
_entity_poly.pdbx_seq_one_letter_code
_entity_poly.pdbx_strand_id
1 'polypeptide(L)'
;IEIVFHKDGSYMSQNSVRNVFKRVLKKAKIRNIKLHVTRHTYASLLLSNGESPVYVKEQLGHSSIDITVDIYGHLIPSANREAVNRLDNLQPSATPAQPAKKQKPQIVDFAANSI
;
A
#
# COMPACT_ATOMS: atom_id res chain seq x y z
N ILE A 1 -2.68 -0.05 -19.40
CA ILE A 1 -2.36 -0.33 -20.82
C ILE A 1 -0.86 -0.16 -20.97
N GLU A 2 -0.15 -1.11 -21.56
CA GLU A 2 1.29 -1.01 -21.80
C GLU A 2 1.51 -0.44 -23.20
N ILE A 3 2.15 0.72 -23.29
CA ILE A 3 2.40 1.44 -24.53
C ILE A 3 3.90 1.34 -24.83
N VAL A 4 4.24 0.92 -26.04
CA VAL A 4 5.63 0.84 -26.51
C VAL A 4 5.75 1.66 -27.77
N PHE A 5 6.85 2.39 -27.90
CA PHE A 5 7.11 3.28 -29.03
C PHE A 5 8.18 2.70 -29.93
N HIS A 6 8.03 2.92 -31.23
CA HIS A 6 9.11 2.78 -32.19
C HIS A 6 10.15 3.90 -31.97
N LYS A 7 11.35 3.75 -32.55
CA LYS A 7 12.42 4.76 -32.46
C LYS A 7 12.04 6.10 -33.09
N ASP A 8 11.06 6.10 -33.99
CA ASP A 8 10.50 7.28 -34.65
C ASP A 8 9.42 7.99 -33.82
N GLY A 9 9.10 7.49 -32.62
CA GLY A 9 8.06 8.05 -31.74
C GLY A 9 6.64 7.56 -32.03
N SER A 10 6.43 6.73 -33.05
CA SER A 10 5.12 6.15 -33.33
C SER A 10 4.76 5.01 -32.36
N TYR A 11 3.47 4.79 -32.13
CA TYR A 11 3.00 3.71 -31.26
C TYR A 11 3.17 2.34 -31.91
N MET A 12 3.78 1.41 -31.19
CA MET A 12 3.76 0.00 -31.58
C MET A 12 2.38 -0.60 -31.35
N SER A 13 1.87 -1.36 -32.32
CA SER A 13 0.64 -2.12 -32.11
C SER A 13 0.81 -3.16 -30.99
N GLN A 14 -0.24 -3.41 -30.22
CA GLN A 14 -0.21 -4.40 -29.13
C GLN A 14 0.19 -5.80 -29.62
N ASN A 15 -0.23 -6.17 -30.84
CA ASN A 15 0.14 -7.43 -31.47
C ASN A 15 1.64 -7.51 -31.76
N SER A 16 2.24 -6.44 -32.29
CA SER A 16 3.68 -6.37 -32.53
C SER A 16 4.47 -6.50 -31.23
N VAL A 17 4.08 -5.76 -30.19
CA VAL A 17 4.70 -5.85 -28.85
C VAL A 17 4.62 -7.26 -28.30
N ARG A 18 3.42 -7.87 -28.33
CA ARG A 18 3.19 -9.25 -27.86
C ARG A 18 4.05 -10.27 -28.63
N ASN A 19 4.18 -10.11 -29.95
CA ASN A 19 4.98 -11.03 -30.78
C ASN A 19 6.48 -10.88 -30.52
N VAL A 20 6.97 -9.66 -30.32
CA VAL A 20 8.36 -9.41 -29.92
C VAL A 20 8.61 -10.02 -28.54
N PHE A 21 7.72 -9.77 -27.57
CA PHE A 21 7.86 -10.30 -26.21
C PHE A 21 7.85 -11.83 -26.19
N LYS A 22 6.97 -12.50 -26.96
CA LYS A 22 6.98 -13.95 -27.13
C LYS A 22 8.32 -14.50 -27.62
N ARG A 23 8.97 -13.81 -28.56
CA ARG A 23 10.31 -14.20 -29.05
C ARG A 23 11.36 -14.08 -27.95
N VAL A 24 11.29 -13.02 -27.15
CA VAL A 24 12.18 -12.82 -25.98
C VAL A 24 11.98 -13.95 -24.97
N LEU A 25 10.74 -14.27 -24.61
CA LEU A 25 10.42 -15.38 -23.68
C LEU A 25 10.95 -16.72 -24.19
N LYS A 26 10.77 -17.02 -25.49
CA LYS A 26 11.28 -18.25 -26.11
C LYS A 26 12.81 -18.34 -26.03
N LYS A 27 13.51 -17.23 -26.29
CA LYS A 27 14.98 -17.17 -26.16
C LYS A 27 15.44 -17.35 -24.71
N ALA A 28 14.71 -16.76 -23.76
CA ALA A 28 14.98 -16.90 -22.34
C ALA A 28 14.55 -18.27 -21.76
N LYS A 29 13.94 -19.15 -22.55
CA LYS A 29 13.37 -20.44 -22.12
C LYS A 29 12.33 -20.30 -20.99
N ILE A 30 11.60 -19.18 -20.97
CA ILE A 30 10.53 -18.92 -20.01
C ILE A 30 9.19 -19.30 -20.65
N ARG A 31 8.26 -19.83 -19.84
CA ARG A 31 6.89 -20.10 -20.28
C ARG A 31 6.25 -18.84 -20.88
N ASN A 32 5.32 -19.02 -21.80
CA ASN A 32 4.63 -17.89 -22.43
C ASN A 32 3.73 -17.16 -21.41
N ILE A 33 4.12 -15.95 -21.01
CA ILE A 33 3.40 -15.06 -20.09
C ILE A 33 2.98 -13.78 -20.81
N LYS A 34 2.00 -13.06 -20.25
CA LYS A 34 1.62 -11.72 -20.74
C LYS A 34 2.67 -10.70 -20.27
N LEU A 35 2.84 -9.62 -21.03
CA LEU A 35 3.82 -8.57 -20.72
C LEU A 35 3.57 -7.97 -19.32
N HIS A 36 2.33 -7.59 -19.01
CA HIS A 36 1.89 -7.16 -17.67
C HIS A 36 2.29 -8.05 -16.48
N VAL A 37 2.57 -9.34 -16.70
CA VAL A 37 3.04 -10.21 -15.61
C VAL A 37 4.40 -9.76 -15.08
N THR A 38 5.25 -9.13 -15.90
CA THR A 38 6.52 -8.58 -15.43
C THR A 38 6.31 -7.51 -14.36
N ARG A 39 5.26 -6.70 -14.49
CA ARG A 39 4.86 -5.70 -13.49
C ARG A 39 4.42 -6.34 -12.18
N HIS A 40 3.67 -7.44 -12.24
CA HIS A 40 3.33 -8.22 -11.05
C HIS A 40 4.57 -8.80 -10.38
N THR A 41 5.50 -9.36 -11.17
CA THR A 41 6.76 -9.90 -10.64
C THR A 41 7.60 -8.82 -9.97
N TYR A 42 7.73 -7.64 -10.59
CA TYR A 42 8.43 -6.49 -10.01
C TYR A 42 7.85 -6.07 -8.65
N ALA A 43 6.53 -5.87 -8.60
CA ALA A 43 5.84 -5.49 -7.37
C ALA A 43 5.99 -6.55 -6.28
N SER A 44 5.80 -7.83 -6.63
CA SER A 44 5.88 -8.94 -5.70
C SER A 44 7.27 -9.06 -5.08
N LEU A 45 8.32 -8.88 -5.89
CA LEU A 45 9.70 -8.96 -5.41
C LEU A 45 10.02 -7.82 -4.42
N LEU A 46 9.62 -6.59 -4.72
CA LEU A 46 9.83 -5.46 -3.82
C LEU A 46 9.12 -5.66 -2.48
N LEU A 47 7.84 -6.03 -2.52
CA LEU A 47 7.06 -6.24 -1.29
C LEU A 47 7.57 -7.43 -0.48
N SER A 48 7.97 -8.51 -1.14
CA SER A 48 8.56 -9.68 -0.47
C SER A 48 9.90 -9.36 0.18
N ASN A 49 10.62 -8.36 -0.33
CA ASN A 49 11.86 -7.83 0.28
C ASN A 49 11.58 -6.81 1.39
N GLY A 50 10.32 -6.57 1.75
CA GLY A 50 9.94 -5.65 2.83
C GLY A 50 9.87 -4.18 2.44
N GLU A 51 9.89 -3.86 1.15
CA GLU A 51 9.77 -2.49 0.67
C GLU A 51 8.39 -1.89 0.98
N SER A 52 8.33 -0.56 1.12
CA SER A 52 7.08 0.15 1.44
C SER A 52 6.03 -0.04 0.33
N PRO A 53 4.77 -0.41 0.69
CA PRO A 53 3.67 -0.46 -0.27
C PRO A 53 3.39 0.88 -0.97
N VAL A 54 3.68 1.99 -0.29
CA VAL A 54 3.57 3.34 -0.85
C VAL A 54 4.61 3.55 -1.95
N TYR A 55 5.86 3.17 -1.69
CA TYR A 55 6.92 3.23 -2.69
C TYR A 55 6.58 2.36 -3.91
N VAL A 56 6.13 1.12 -3.67
CA VAL A 56 5.74 0.21 -4.76
C VAL A 56 4.58 0.79 -5.58
N LYS A 57 3.56 1.40 -4.95
CA LYS A 57 2.48 2.11 -5.64
C LYS A 57 3.01 3.22 -6.57
N GLU A 58 3.95 4.03 -6.10
CA GLU A 58 4.55 5.12 -6.87
C GLU A 58 5.36 4.62 -8.06
N GLN A 59 6.21 3.59 -7.87
CA GLN A 59 6.98 2.97 -8.95
C GLN A 59 6.08 2.35 -10.02
N LEU A 60 4.94 1.82 -9.59
CA LEU A 60 3.93 1.30 -10.48
C LEU A 60 3.15 2.45 -11.14
N GLY A 61 3.01 3.61 -10.50
CA GLY A 61 2.11 4.67 -10.97
C GLY A 61 0.64 4.28 -10.83
N HIS A 62 0.30 3.52 -9.79
CA HIS A 62 -1.11 3.30 -9.44
C HIS A 62 -1.72 4.60 -8.94
N SER A 63 -2.95 4.90 -9.38
CA SER A 63 -3.67 6.09 -8.95
C SER A 63 -4.02 6.06 -7.47
N SER A 64 -4.43 4.89 -6.96
CA SER A 64 -4.70 4.65 -5.53
C SER A 64 -3.77 3.60 -4.94
N ILE A 65 -3.52 3.71 -3.64
CA ILE A 65 -2.84 2.68 -2.84
C ILE A 65 -3.69 1.40 -2.75
N ASP A 66 -5.02 1.53 -2.79
CA ASP A 66 -5.96 0.40 -2.71
C ASP A 66 -5.67 -0.64 -3.78
N ILE A 67 -5.35 -0.21 -5.01
CA ILE A 67 -4.96 -1.11 -6.11
C ILE A 67 -3.76 -1.98 -5.73
N THR A 68 -2.75 -1.38 -5.09
CA THR A 68 -1.55 -2.10 -4.66
C THR A 68 -1.87 -3.06 -3.52
N VAL A 69 -2.66 -2.63 -2.53
CA VAL A 69 -3.02 -3.44 -1.37
C VAL A 69 -3.97 -4.58 -1.75
N ASP A 70 -4.94 -4.35 -2.61
CA ASP A 70 -5.88 -5.37 -3.08
C ASP A 70 -5.14 -6.48 -3.85
N ILE A 71 -4.18 -6.12 -4.70
CA ILE A 71 -3.46 -7.07 -5.53
C ILE A 71 -2.35 -7.78 -4.74
N TYR A 72 -1.60 -7.06 -3.91
CA TYR A 72 -0.37 -7.56 -3.29
C TYR A 72 -0.39 -7.60 -1.76
N GLY A 73 -1.51 -7.29 -1.11
CA GLY A 73 -1.61 -7.17 0.34
C GLY A 73 -1.19 -8.44 1.09
N HIS A 74 -1.37 -9.60 0.48
CA HIS A 74 -0.91 -10.89 1.00
C HIS A 74 0.62 -11.03 1.10
N LEU A 75 1.39 -10.20 0.40
CA LEU A 75 2.86 -10.14 0.47
C LEU A 75 3.35 -9.11 1.49
N ILE A 76 2.47 -8.22 1.94
CA ILE A 76 2.81 -7.21 2.92
C ILE A 76 2.86 -7.92 4.28
N PRO A 77 3.98 -7.83 5.02
CA PRO A 77 4.08 -8.42 6.34
C PRO A 77 2.92 -7.96 7.22
N SER A 78 2.15 -8.92 7.75
CA SER A 78 1.07 -8.64 8.69
C SER A 78 1.62 -7.91 9.92
N ALA A 79 0.77 -7.06 10.52
CA ALA A 79 1.09 -6.19 11.66
C ALA A 79 2.16 -6.77 12.59
N ASN A 80 3.33 -6.12 12.60
CA ASN A 80 4.45 -6.54 13.41
C ASN A 80 4.10 -6.29 14.88
N ARG A 81 3.76 -7.34 15.64
CA ARG A 81 3.51 -7.24 17.09
C ARG A 81 4.68 -6.61 17.84
N GLU A 82 5.91 -6.82 17.38
CA GLU A 82 7.08 -6.16 17.94
C GLU A 82 7.08 -4.65 17.67
N ALA A 83 6.50 -4.19 16.55
CA ALA A 83 6.31 -2.77 16.30
C ALA A 83 5.33 -2.14 17.30
N VAL A 84 4.28 -2.86 17.68
CA VAL A 84 3.37 -2.43 18.77
C VAL A 84 4.10 -2.45 20.11
N ASN A 85 4.83 -3.52 20.42
CA ASN A 85 5.60 -3.62 21.66
C ASN A 85 6.69 -2.54 21.78
N ARG A 86 7.23 -2.04 20.65
CA ARG A 86 8.15 -0.90 20.65
C ARG A 86 7.47 0.42 21.08
N LEU A 87 6.16 0.55 20.89
CA LEU A 87 5.41 1.71 21.40
C LEU A 87 5.32 1.70 22.92
N ASP A 88 5.19 0.52 23.55
CA ASP A 88 5.15 0.40 25.02
C ASP A 88 6.49 0.73 25.68
N ASN A 89 7.59 0.54 24.93
CA ASN A 89 8.96 0.81 25.39
C ASN A 89 9.43 2.24 25.10
N LEU A 90 8.65 3.04 24.36
CA LEU A 90 8.86 4.48 24.29
C LEU A 90 8.49 5.04 25.66
N GLN A 91 9.50 5.26 26.50
CA GLN A 91 9.30 5.84 27.83
C GLN A 91 8.40 7.08 27.72
N PRO A 92 7.36 7.21 28.55
CA PRO A 92 6.66 8.47 28.68
C PRO A 92 7.62 9.41 29.42
N SER A 93 8.54 10.06 28.70
CA SER A 93 8.90 11.44 29.02
C SER A 93 7.75 12.39 28.61
N ALA A 94 6.51 11.91 28.74
CA ALA A 94 5.32 12.72 28.65
C ALA A 94 5.43 13.70 29.83
N THR A 95 5.69 14.95 29.48
CA THR A 95 5.36 16.10 30.34
C THR A 95 4.01 15.81 30.99
N PRO A 96 3.87 15.94 32.33
CA PRO A 96 2.66 15.56 33.03
C PRO A 96 1.44 16.15 32.33
N ALA A 97 0.45 15.30 32.08
CA ALA A 97 -0.78 15.67 31.38
C ALA A 97 -1.36 16.96 31.96
N GLN A 98 -1.72 17.89 31.07
CA GLN A 98 -2.38 19.14 31.45
C GLN A 98 -3.62 18.81 32.30
N PRO A 99 -3.78 19.41 33.49
CA PRO A 99 -4.86 19.01 34.39
C PRO A 99 -6.21 19.24 33.71
N ALA A 100 -7.09 18.24 33.81
CA ALA A 100 -8.42 18.26 33.22
C ALA A 100 -9.18 19.54 33.64
N LYS A 101 -9.74 20.27 32.67
CA LYS A 101 -10.64 21.41 32.94
C LYS A 101 -11.78 20.91 33.82
N LYS A 102 -11.87 21.40 35.06
CA LYS A 102 -13.02 21.17 35.96
C LYS A 102 -14.29 21.66 35.27
N GLN A 103 -15.21 20.75 34.95
CA GLN A 103 -16.56 21.15 34.56
C GLN A 103 -17.27 21.75 35.79
N LYS A 104 -17.89 22.92 35.61
CA LYS A 104 -18.68 23.58 36.65
C LYS A 104 -19.84 22.65 37.04
N PRO A 105 -20.08 22.40 38.35
CA PRO A 105 -21.17 21.52 38.77
C PRO A 105 -22.52 22.08 38.31
N GLN A 106 -23.32 21.23 37.67
CA GLN A 106 -24.74 21.50 37.42
C GLN A 106 -25.46 21.33 38.75
N ILE A 107 -26.02 22.43 39.27
CA ILE A 107 -26.94 22.40 40.41
C ILE A 107 -28.25 21.84 39.86
N VAL A 108 -28.65 20.65 40.32
CA VAL A 108 -29.98 20.09 40.05
C VAL A 108 -30.85 20.35 41.27
N ASP A 109 -31.81 21.27 41.14
CA ASP A 109 -32.81 21.54 42.16
C ASP A 109 -33.80 20.37 42.23
N PHE A 110 -33.73 19.60 43.31
CA PHE A 110 -34.63 18.49 43.58
C PHE A 110 -35.80 19.00 44.44
N ALA A 111 -36.81 19.58 43.79
CA ALA A 111 -38.06 19.92 44.46
C ALA A 111 -39.28 19.59 43.59
N ALA A 112 -40.19 18.83 44.21
CA ALA A 112 -41.57 18.56 43.82
C ALA A 112 -41.82 17.64 42.63
N ASN A 113 -41.99 16.34 42.93
CA ASN A 113 -43.19 15.62 42.51
C ASN A 113 -43.42 14.37 43.37
N SER A 114 -44.25 14.54 44.40
CA SER A 114 -45.04 13.47 45.00
C SER A 114 -46.50 13.78 44.67
N ILE A 115 -47.10 12.93 43.82
CA ILE A 115 -48.55 12.76 43.70
C ILE A 115 -48.82 11.32 44.14
#